data_AF-A0A6A4TBN2-F1
#
_entry.id   AF-A0A6A4TBN2-F1
#
_cell.length_a   1.000
_cell.length_b   1.000
_cell.length_c   1.000
_cell.angle_alpha   90.00
_cell.angle_beta   90.00
_cell.angle_gamma   90.00
#
_symmetry.space_group_name_H-M   'P 1'
#
loop_
_entity.id
_entity.type
_entity.pdbx_description
1 polymer ?
#
loop_
_entity_poly.entity_id
_entity_poly.type
_entity_poly.pdbx_seq_one_letter_code
_entity_poly.pdbx_strand_id
1 'polypeptide(L)'
;MCRFLRYCVSHCLHAAMTRLEEVNGEVSMWSSVRWLGYLSGLNLLLALCLGLYARWESAAEAFLLVVFVLALLVLAAACVLHYRCGMERLSLGLLHLWLGFLLGVLCLVNSPALRGDAKERAADYLLLASVLLRTLWALLERLLGRARYRPAFLTSAERQELAGFAVASATLLQLHQALSVAALLAALAAVMVALRMKAALALPGLLCFAAVTAALFFDALRVPVNPCALACFFSQLLCDPLLDVYFSGLSVTERWQPFLVWRGLWRRLSLLPLLLVEATFVALASRRLADVGRWYVAVPGFAACALVWCACHLVFVVAVWGFHTKLGECQGLCLAQGSGVGGLAKVMASKGMRHFCLISERLVLLTLLTTAAVAALCWQVRATCALCEETRHVTGLVKGENMQQIEKQ
;
A
#
# COMPACT_ATOMS: atom_id res chain seq x y z
N MET A 1 11.89 26.09 8.76
CA MET A 1 10.46 26.49 8.65
C MET A 1 9.48 25.36 9.00
N CYS A 2 9.51 24.18 8.37
CA CYS A 2 8.49 23.14 8.62
C CYS A 2 8.41 22.61 10.08
N ARG A 3 9.51 22.60 10.83
CA ARG A 3 9.50 22.19 12.26
C ARG A 3 8.81 23.22 13.15
N PHE A 4 8.98 24.52 12.85
CA PHE A 4 8.35 25.60 13.61
C PHE A 4 6.84 25.68 13.30
N LEU A 5 6.46 25.61 12.03
CA LEU A 5 5.05 25.49 11.62
C LEU A 5 4.38 24.25 12.26
N ARG A 6 5.09 23.12 12.30
CA ARG A 6 4.61 21.90 12.96
C ARG A 6 4.41 22.06 14.46
N TYR A 7 5.36 22.73 15.11
CA TYR A 7 5.28 23.04 16.53
C TYR A 7 4.13 24.01 16.82
N CYS A 8 4.03 25.12 16.10
CA CYS A 8 2.98 26.12 16.27
C CYS A 8 1.58 25.54 16.02
N VAL A 9 1.37 24.81 14.92
CA VAL A 9 0.07 24.22 14.61
C VAL A 9 -0.32 23.18 15.67
N SER A 10 0.60 22.28 16.03
CA SER A 10 0.35 21.28 17.07
C SER A 10 0.09 21.92 18.43
N HIS A 11 0.84 22.95 18.81
CA HIS A 11 0.74 23.58 20.12
C HIS A 11 -0.47 24.52 20.23
N CYS A 12 -0.81 25.26 19.18
CA CYS A 12 -2.02 26.09 19.14
C CYS A 12 -3.28 25.22 19.15
N LEU A 13 -3.30 24.11 18.38
CA LEU A 13 -4.40 23.14 18.42
C LEU A 13 -4.49 22.46 19.79
N HIS A 14 -3.37 22.02 20.35
CA HIS A 14 -3.38 21.41 21.68
C HIS A 14 -3.90 22.39 22.75
N ALA A 15 -3.42 23.64 22.74
CA ALA A 15 -3.88 24.68 23.67
C ALA A 15 -5.38 25.02 23.51
N ALA A 16 -5.88 25.08 22.27
CA ALA A 16 -7.31 25.28 22.02
C ALA A 16 -8.15 24.09 22.52
N MET A 17 -7.64 22.87 22.33
CA MET A 17 -8.31 21.64 22.77
C MET A 17 -8.31 21.48 24.30
N THR A 18 -7.21 21.82 24.97
CA THR A 18 -7.15 21.79 26.45
C THR A 18 -8.06 22.85 27.07
N ARG A 19 -8.15 24.04 26.45
CA ARG A 19 -9.12 25.06 26.85
C ARG A 19 -10.57 24.60 26.68
N LEU A 20 -10.86 23.84 25.63
CA LEU A 20 -12.18 23.25 25.43
C LEU A 20 -12.49 22.18 26.49
N GLU A 21 -11.51 21.37 26.88
CA GLU A 21 -11.64 20.34 27.93
C GLU A 21 -11.88 20.97 29.32
N GLU A 22 -11.24 22.11 29.61
CA GLU A 22 -11.47 22.90 30.84
C GLU A 22 -12.89 23.50 30.92
N VAL A 23 -13.45 23.92 29.78
CA VAL A 23 -14.79 24.55 29.72
C VAL A 23 -15.92 23.52 29.82
N ASN A 24 -15.72 22.30 29.34
CA ASN A 24 -16.80 21.32 29.13
C ASN A 24 -16.94 20.28 30.26
N GLY A 25 -16.57 20.65 31.50
CA GLY A 25 -16.25 19.81 32.66
C GLY A 25 -17.21 18.69 33.11
N GLU A 26 -18.31 18.43 32.39
CA GLU A 26 -19.31 17.41 32.72
C GLU A 26 -19.22 16.14 31.84
N VAL A 27 -18.68 16.22 30.62
CA VAL A 27 -18.44 15.04 29.75
C VAL A 27 -16.97 14.97 29.41
N SER A 28 -16.29 13.90 29.83
CA SER A 28 -14.88 13.72 29.48
C SER A 28 -14.76 13.75 27.95
N MET A 29 -14.06 14.73 27.38
CA MET A 29 -13.88 14.84 25.93
C MET A 29 -13.37 13.51 25.33
N TRP A 30 -12.58 12.77 26.11
CA TRP A 30 -12.12 11.44 25.77
C TRP A 30 -13.19 10.39 25.53
N SER A 31 -14.28 10.38 26.30
CA SER A 31 -15.38 9.44 26.07
C SER A 31 -16.05 9.73 24.73
N SER A 32 -16.27 11.00 24.40
CA SER A 32 -16.83 11.41 23.10
C SER A 32 -15.91 11.03 21.93
N VAL A 33 -14.60 11.22 22.11
CA VAL A 33 -13.59 10.83 21.12
C VAL A 33 -13.70 9.30 20.97
N ARG A 34 -13.71 8.50 22.06
CA ARG A 34 -13.81 7.02 21.98
C ARG A 34 -15.08 6.55 21.27
N TRP A 35 -16.20 7.21 21.51
CA TRP A 35 -17.46 6.97 20.80
C TRP A 35 -17.33 7.16 19.28
N LEU A 36 -16.55 8.16 18.83
CA LEU A 36 -16.28 8.38 17.41
C LEU A 36 -15.59 7.18 16.76
N GLY A 37 -14.66 6.55 17.48
CA GLY A 37 -14.01 5.31 17.04
C GLY A 37 -14.99 4.15 16.88
N TYR A 38 -15.88 3.95 17.85
CA TYR A 38 -16.93 2.92 17.77
C TYR A 38 -17.94 3.21 16.65
N LEU A 39 -18.36 4.47 16.49
CA LEU A 39 -19.27 4.91 15.44
C LEU A 39 -18.67 4.67 14.04
N SER A 40 -17.38 4.95 13.85
CA SER A 40 -16.70 4.64 12.59
C SER A 40 -16.78 3.15 12.24
N GLY A 41 -16.52 2.26 13.21
CA GLY A 41 -16.60 0.81 13.01
C GLY A 41 -18.03 0.30 12.74
N LEU A 42 -19.02 0.79 13.50
CA LEU A 42 -20.43 0.45 13.27
C LEU A 42 -20.92 0.93 11.91
N ASN A 43 -20.56 2.16 11.54
CA ASN A 43 -20.91 2.74 10.26
C ASN A 43 -20.30 1.97 9.08
N LEU A 44 -19.05 1.50 9.22
CA LEU A 44 -18.43 0.62 8.23
C LEU A 44 -19.19 -0.71 8.10
N LEU A 45 -19.56 -1.35 9.22
CA LEU A 45 -20.31 -2.60 9.18
C LEU A 45 -21.67 -2.44 8.50
N LEU A 46 -22.40 -1.35 8.82
CA LEU A 46 -23.66 -1.02 8.15
C LEU A 46 -23.47 -0.81 6.64
N ALA A 47 -22.41 -0.09 6.25
CA ALA A 47 -22.08 0.12 4.85
C ALA A 47 -21.83 -1.21 4.10
N LEU A 48 -21.08 -2.12 4.72
CA LEU A 48 -20.78 -3.45 4.17
C LEU A 48 -22.05 -4.29 4.02
N CYS A 49 -22.90 -4.34 5.05
CA CYS A 49 -24.16 -5.09 5.02
C CYS A 49 -25.09 -4.53 3.93
N LEU A 50 -25.27 -3.21 3.88
CA LEU A 50 -26.16 -2.57 2.90
C LEU A 50 -25.65 -2.74 1.47
N GLY A 51 -24.34 -2.59 1.24
CA GLY A 51 -23.74 -2.73 -0.08
C GLY A 51 -23.74 -4.18 -0.60
N LEU A 52 -23.57 -5.17 0.29
CA LEU A 52 -23.75 -6.58 -0.07
C LEU A 52 -25.21 -6.90 -0.40
N TYR A 53 -26.15 -6.36 0.39
CA TYR A 53 -27.58 -6.56 0.18
C TYR A 53 -28.04 -5.96 -1.15
N ALA A 54 -27.64 -4.72 -1.47
CA ALA A 54 -27.95 -4.07 -2.75
C ALA A 54 -27.47 -4.89 -3.96
N ARG A 55 -26.24 -5.41 -3.89
CA ARG A 55 -25.67 -6.29 -4.93
C ARG A 55 -26.42 -7.60 -5.04
N TRP A 56 -26.70 -8.25 -3.92
CA TRP A 56 -27.43 -9.51 -3.92
C TRP A 56 -28.84 -9.37 -4.50
N GLU A 57 -29.57 -8.31 -4.14
CA GLU A 57 -30.90 -8.03 -4.68
C GLU A 57 -30.87 -7.76 -6.19
N SER A 58 -29.86 -7.04 -6.67
CA SER A 58 -29.72 -6.73 -8.10
C SER A 58 -29.27 -7.91 -8.96
N ALA A 59 -28.38 -8.76 -8.44
CA ALA A 59 -27.75 -9.84 -9.21
C ALA A 59 -28.41 -11.21 -8.98
N ALA A 60 -29.16 -11.37 -7.89
CA ALA A 60 -29.73 -12.64 -7.43
C ALA A 60 -28.72 -13.81 -7.33
N GLU A 61 -27.42 -13.50 -7.21
CA GLU A 61 -26.37 -14.50 -7.16
C GLU A 61 -26.29 -15.16 -5.78
N ALA A 62 -26.42 -16.49 -5.74
CA ALA A 62 -26.34 -17.28 -4.51
C ALA A 62 -25.01 -17.09 -3.76
N PHE A 63 -23.92 -16.80 -4.48
CA PHE A 63 -22.61 -16.55 -3.89
C PHE A 63 -22.62 -15.38 -2.89
N LEU A 64 -23.27 -14.26 -3.23
CA LEU A 64 -23.33 -13.08 -2.35
C LEU A 64 -24.12 -13.37 -1.06
N LEU A 65 -25.17 -14.17 -1.16
CA LEU A 65 -25.93 -14.62 0.02
C LEU A 65 -25.08 -15.52 0.91
N VAL A 66 -24.33 -16.46 0.33
CA VAL A 66 -23.41 -17.33 1.08
C VAL A 66 -22.35 -16.50 1.80
N VAL A 67 -21.75 -15.50 1.12
CA VAL A 67 -20.80 -14.56 1.74
C VAL A 67 -21.45 -13.79 2.90
N PHE A 68 -22.69 -13.32 2.72
CA PHE A 68 -23.41 -12.60 3.78
C PHE A 68 -23.70 -13.48 5.00
N VAL A 69 -24.18 -14.71 4.80
CA VAL A 69 -24.42 -15.67 5.90
C VAL A 69 -23.11 -16.02 6.60
N LEU A 70 -22.04 -16.29 5.83
CA LEU A 70 -20.72 -16.56 6.37
C LEU A 70 -20.19 -15.37 7.19
N ALA A 71 -20.50 -14.14 6.78
CA ALA A 71 -20.13 -12.94 7.54
C ALA A 71 -20.77 -12.88 8.92
N LEU A 72 -22.05 -13.21 9.02
CA LEU A 72 -22.75 -13.28 10.29
C LEU A 72 -22.18 -14.39 11.18
N LEU A 73 -21.86 -15.55 10.59
CA LEU A 73 -21.23 -16.66 11.31
C LEU A 73 -19.84 -16.31 11.84
N VAL A 74 -19.00 -15.67 11.03
CA VAL A 74 -17.66 -15.21 11.44
C VAL A 74 -17.76 -14.15 12.53
N LEU A 75 -18.71 -13.21 12.44
CA LEU A 75 -18.95 -12.21 13.48
C LEU A 75 -19.39 -12.88 14.79
N ALA A 76 -20.33 -13.83 14.72
CA ALA A 76 -20.78 -14.58 15.89
C ALA A 76 -19.63 -15.38 16.53
N ALA A 77 -18.82 -16.06 15.71
CA ALA A 77 -17.64 -16.78 16.17
C ALA A 77 -16.62 -15.84 16.83
N ALA A 78 -16.37 -14.67 16.25
CA ALA A 78 -15.48 -13.66 16.84
C ALA A 78 -16.01 -13.18 18.20
N CYS A 79 -17.32 -12.93 18.34
CA CYS A 79 -17.93 -12.58 19.62
C CYS A 79 -17.78 -13.70 20.66
N VAL A 80 -18.04 -14.95 20.29
CA VAL A 80 -17.87 -16.11 21.18
C VAL A 80 -16.40 -16.24 21.61
N LEU A 81 -15.46 -16.18 20.68
CA LEU A 81 -14.03 -16.26 20.99
C LEU A 81 -13.57 -15.12 21.92
N HIS A 82 -14.12 -13.93 21.74
CA HIS A 82 -13.81 -12.77 22.57
C HIS A 82 -14.37 -12.93 24.00
N TYR A 83 -15.68 -13.13 24.12
CA TYR A 83 -16.36 -13.10 25.42
C TYR A 83 -16.31 -14.41 26.20
N ARG A 84 -16.37 -15.57 25.52
CA ARG A 84 -16.39 -16.89 26.18
C ARG A 84 -15.00 -17.48 26.35
N CYS A 85 -14.15 -17.36 25.32
CA CYS A 85 -12.83 -18.00 25.31
C CYS A 85 -11.70 -17.09 25.77
N GLY A 86 -11.94 -15.78 25.92
CA GLY A 86 -10.90 -14.79 26.26
C GLY A 86 -9.80 -14.65 25.21
N MET A 87 -10.04 -15.13 23.97
CA MET A 87 -9.04 -15.18 22.90
C MET A 87 -9.05 -13.90 22.06
N GLU A 88 -8.81 -12.75 22.69
CA GLU A 88 -8.97 -11.41 22.09
C GLU A 88 -8.17 -11.20 20.79
N ARG A 89 -6.93 -11.73 20.72
CA ARG A 89 -6.07 -11.54 19.55
C ARG A 89 -6.60 -12.29 18.32
N LEU A 90 -7.15 -13.49 18.54
CA LEU A 90 -7.72 -14.29 17.46
C LEU A 90 -9.08 -13.75 17.03
N SER A 91 -9.92 -13.32 17.98
CA SER A 91 -11.21 -12.70 17.65
C SER A 91 -11.02 -11.42 16.82
N LEU A 92 -10.11 -10.55 17.23
CA LEU A 92 -9.79 -9.32 16.48
C LEU A 92 -9.13 -9.64 15.14
N GLY A 93 -8.20 -10.61 15.11
CA GLY A 93 -7.57 -11.06 13.87
C GLY A 93 -8.58 -11.56 12.84
N LEU A 94 -9.54 -12.38 13.27
CA LEU A 94 -10.64 -12.87 12.43
C LEU A 94 -11.53 -11.73 11.94
N LEU A 95 -11.87 -10.76 12.81
CA LEU A 95 -12.67 -9.60 12.44
C LEU A 95 -11.98 -8.77 11.35
N HIS A 96 -10.70 -8.43 11.54
CA HIS A 96 -9.92 -7.66 10.56
C HIS A 96 -9.74 -8.39 9.23
N LEU A 97 -9.48 -9.71 9.29
CA LEU A 97 -9.42 -10.56 8.10
C LEU A 97 -10.73 -10.51 7.33
N TRP A 98 -11.84 -10.64 8.04
CA TRP A 98 -13.16 -10.67 7.44
C TRP A 98 -13.60 -9.31 6.88
N LEU A 99 -13.31 -8.21 7.59
CA LEU A 99 -13.55 -6.86 7.10
C LEU A 99 -12.78 -6.60 5.79
N GLY A 100 -11.49 -6.96 5.75
CA GLY A 100 -10.70 -6.88 4.51
C GLY A 100 -11.28 -7.70 3.37
N PHE A 101 -11.76 -8.92 3.67
CA PHE A 101 -12.44 -9.77 2.69
C PHE A 101 -13.72 -9.14 2.16
N LEU A 102 -14.60 -8.65 3.04
CA LEU A 102 -15.86 -8.01 2.64
C LEU A 102 -15.64 -6.72 1.82
N LEU A 103 -14.68 -5.87 2.20
CA LEU A 103 -14.30 -4.71 1.38
C LEU A 103 -13.76 -5.14 0.02
N GLY A 104 -12.98 -6.23 -0.04
CA GLY A 104 -12.52 -6.81 -1.30
C GLY A 104 -13.66 -7.28 -2.19
N VAL A 105 -14.64 -7.99 -1.64
CA VAL A 105 -15.85 -8.41 -2.36
C VAL A 105 -16.63 -7.19 -2.87
N LEU A 106 -16.88 -6.21 -2.01
CA LEU A 106 -17.63 -5.00 -2.37
C LEU A 106 -16.93 -4.18 -3.46
N CYS A 107 -15.60 -4.14 -3.41
CA CYS A 107 -14.77 -3.46 -4.39
C CYS A 107 -14.79 -4.16 -5.76
N LEU A 108 -14.71 -5.49 -5.80
CA LEU A 108 -14.48 -6.25 -7.04
C LEU A 108 -15.78 -6.74 -7.70
N VAL A 109 -16.86 -6.88 -6.94
CA VAL A 109 -18.19 -7.17 -7.47
C VAL A 109 -18.89 -5.85 -7.75
N ASN A 110 -18.68 -5.29 -8.94
CA ASN A 110 -19.34 -4.06 -9.37
C ASN A 110 -20.01 -4.24 -10.74
N SER A 111 -21.22 -3.70 -10.91
CA SER A 111 -21.99 -3.75 -12.16
C SER A 111 -22.57 -2.37 -12.47
N PRO A 112 -22.61 -1.94 -13.74
CA PRO A 112 -23.21 -0.66 -14.12
C PRO A 112 -24.69 -0.54 -13.74
N ALA A 113 -25.39 -1.68 -13.57
CA ALA A 113 -26.79 -1.71 -13.13
C ALA A 113 -27.00 -1.11 -11.73
N LEU A 114 -25.97 -1.13 -10.86
CA LEU A 114 -26.04 -0.63 -9.48
C LEU A 114 -25.93 0.90 -9.37
N ARG A 115 -25.50 1.59 -10.43
CA ARG A 115 -25.25 3.05 -10.39
C ARG A 115 -26.52 3.88 -10.12
N GLY A 116 -27.67 3.32 -10.46
CA GLY A 116 -29.00 3.92 -10.23
C GLY A 116 -29.58 3.67 -8.85
N ASP A 117 -29.10 2.65 -8.13
CA ASP A 117 -29.75 2.16 -6.93
C ASP A 117 -29.49 3.06 -5.71
N ALA A 118 -30.57 3.39 -4.99
CA ALA A 118 -30.50 4.23 -3.80
C ALA A 118 -29.74 3.53 -2.66
N LYS A 119 -29.84 2.19 -2.56
CA LYS A 119 -29.19 1.41 -1.51
C LYS A 119 -27.67 1.38 -1.73
N GLU A 120 -27.21 1.20 -2.97
CA GLU A 120 -25.79 1.30 -3.32
C GLU A 120 -25.22 2.70 -3.01
N ARG A 121 -25.92 3.77 -3.40
CA ARG A 121 -25.47 5.14 -3.06
C ARG A 121 -25.42 5.39 -1.56
N ALA A 122 -26.40 4.89 -0.82
CA ALA A 122 -26.38 4.98 0.64
C ALA A 122 -25.19 4.23 1.22
N ALA A 123 -24.88 3.02 0.73
CA ALA A 123 -23.70 2.27 1.14
C ALA A 123 -22.40 3.04 0.83
N ASP A 124 -22.27 3.63 -0.36
CA ASP A 124 -21.12 4.44 -0.75
C ASP A 124 -20.93 5.67 0.16
N TYR A 125 -22.01 6.38 0.51
CA TYR A 125 -21.93 7.49 1.45
C TYR A 125 -21.56 7.02 2.87
N LEU A 126 -22.06 5.88 3.31
CA LEU A 126 -21.68 5.30 4.61
C LEU A 126 -20.20 4.90 4.61
N LEU A 127 -19.67 4.34 3.51
CA LEU A 127 -18.23 4.04 3.38
C LEU A 127 -17.39 5.32 3.52
N LEU A 128 -17.73 6.38 2.79
CA LEU A 128 -17.02 7.66 2.87
C LEU A 128 -17.15 8.30 4.26
N ALA A 129 -18.33 8.25 4.87
CA ALA A 129 -18.54 8.72 6.23
C ALA A 129 -17.69 7.93 7.24
N SER A 130 -17.51 6.61 7.04
CA SER A 130 -16.67 5.80 7.91
C SER A 130 -15.21 6.25 7.89
N VAL A 131 -14.70 6.64 6.71
CA VAL A 131 -13.36 7.20 6.52
C VAL A 131 -13.23 8.55 7.21
N LEU A 132 -14.21 9.44 7.06
CA LEU A 132 -14.22 10.75 7.71
C LEU A 132 -14.22 10.60 9.24
N LEU A 133 -15.08 9.73 9.78
CA LEU A 133 -15.12 9.46 11.22
C LEU A 133 -13.81 8.85 11.71
N ARG A 134 -13.22 7.92 10.95
CA ARG A 134 -11.94 7.27 11.30
C ARG A 134 -10.79 8.28 11.33
N THR A 135 -10.70 9.13 10.32
CA THR A 135 -9.67 10.16 10.19
C THR A 135 -9.79 11.22 11.27
N LEU A 136 -11.02 11.65 11.58
CA LEU A 136 -11.29 12.58 12.68
C LEU A 136 -10.91 11.97 14.03
N TRP A 137 -11.31 10.72 14.31
CA TRP A 137 -10.90 10.00 15.51
C TRP A 137 -9.37 9.91 15.64
N ALA A 138 -8.71 9.46 14.56
CA ALA A 138 -7.26 9.30 14.51
C ALA A 138 -6.49 10.62 14.70
N LEU A 139 -7.03 11.73 14.18
CA LEU A 139 -6.48 13.06 14.36
C LEU A 139 -6.66 13.55 15.79
N LEU A 140 -7.86 13.45 16.34
CA LEU A 140 -8.18 13.88 17.71
C LEU A 140 -7.36 13.11 18.75
N GLU A 141 -7.19 11.79 18.57
CA GLU A 141 -6.35 10.97 19.45
C GLU A 141 -4.89 11.49 19.54
N ARG A 142 -4.35 11.95 18.40
CA ARG A 142 -2.99 12.51 18.31
C ARG A 142 -2.90 13.93 18.85
N LEU A 143 -3.88 14.78 18.56
CA LEU A 143 -3.95 16.15 19.08
C LEU A 143 -4.10 16.19 20.60
N LEU A 144 -4.80 15.21 21.18
CA LEU A 144 -4.96 15.04 22.62
C LEU A 144 -3.75 14.35 23.29
N GLY A 145 -2.70 14.01 22.52
CA GLY A 145 -1.50 13.36 23.05
C GLY A 145 -1.72 11.94 23.57
N ARG A 146 -2.86 11.31 23.29
CA ARG A 146 -3.20 9.96 23.78
C ARG A 146 -2.80 8.84 22.82
N ALA A 147 -2.33 9.19 21.63
CA ALA A 147 -1.85 8.24 20.63
C ALA A 147 -0.65 7.42 21.15
N ARG A 148 -0.80 6.09 21.15
CA ARG A 148 0.26 5.16 21.54
C ARG A 148 1.10 4.77 20.32
N TYR A 149 2.28 5.37 20.19
CA TYR A 149 3.22 5.00 19.14
C TYR A 149 3.96 3.72 19.49
N ARG A 150 3.71 2.63 18.75
CA ARG A 150 4.46 1.38 18.86
C ARG A 150 5.36 1.18 17.63
N PRO A 151 6.60 0.72 17.80
CA PRO A 151 7.47 0.41 16.67
C PRO A 151 7.01 -0.90 16.02
N ALA A 152 6.27 -0.77 14.92
CA ALA A 152 5.82 -1.88 14.11
C ALA A 152 5.84 -1.48 12.63
N PHE A 153 6.27 -2.41 11.78
CA PHE A 153 6.23 -2.24 10.33
C PHE A 153 4.79 -2.25 9.81
N LEU A 154 4.07 -3.32 10.15
CA LEU A 154 2.64 -3.46 9.95
C LEU A 154 2.06 -4.01 11.24
N THR A 155 0.91 -3.49 11.64
CA THR A 155 0.11 -4.01 12.73
C THR A 155 -0.52 -5.36 12.33
N SER A 156 -0.94 -6.15 13.31
CA SER A 156 -1.66 -7.40 13.02
C SER A 156 -2.97 -7.12 12.28
N ALA A 157 -3.68 -6.05 12.62
CA ALA A 157 -4.92 -5.64 11.97
C ALA A 157 -4.70 -5.36 10.47
N GLU A 158 -3.74 -4.48 10.13
CA GLU A 158 -3.41 -4.15 8.73
C GLU A 158 -3.02 -5.39 7.93
N ARG A 159 -2.22 -6.30 8.50
CA ARG A 159 -1.84 -7.55 7.82
C ARG A 159 -3.05 -8.43 7.52
N GLN A 160 -3.98 -8.54 8.47
CA GLN A 160 -5.19 -9.35 8.30
C GLN A 160 -6.15 -8.70 7.30
N GLU A 161 -6.33 -7.39 7.32
CA GLU A 161 -7.16 -6.67 6.33
C GLU A 161 -6.61 -6.82 4.91
N LEU A 162 -5.29 -6.66 4.73
CA LEU A 162 -4.60 -6.91 3.45
C LEU A 162 -4.79 -8.36 2.99
N ALA A 163 -4.61 -9.33 3.90
CA ALA A 163 -4.79 -10.73 3.58
C ALA A 163 -6.24 -11.05 3.19
N GLY A 164 -7.22 -10.45 3.89
CA GLY A 164 -8.64 -10.60 3.60
C GLY A 164 -8.97 -10.12 2.19
N PHE A 165 -8.51 -8.93 1.83
CA PHE A 165 -8.70 -8.38 0.47
C PHE A 165 -8.02 -9.26 -0.59
N ALA A 166 -6.81 -9.74 -0.31
CA ALA A 166 -6.09 -10.65 -1.20
C ALA A 166 -6.88 -11.96 -1.42
N VAL A 167 -7.43 -12.54 -0.35
CA VAL A 167 -8.29 -13.73 -0.45
C VAL A 167 -9.53 -13.44 -1.29
N ALA A 168 -10.20 -12.30 -1.08
CA ALA A 168 -11.35 -11.89 -1.90
C ALA A 168 -11.00 -11.81 -3.39
N SER A 169 -9.85 -11.20 -3.72
CA SER A 169 -9.37 -11.13 -5.11
C SER A 169 -9.06 -12.51 -5.71
N ALA A 170 -8.49 -13.42 -4.92
CA ALA A 170 -8.21 -14.80 -5.36
C ALA A 170 -9.48 -15.63 -5.57
N THR A 171 -10.54 -15.35 -4.82
CA THR A 171 -11.83 -16.03 -4.97
C THR A 171 -12.66 -15.51 -6.14
N LEU A 172 -12.55 -14.22 -6.47
CA LEU A 172 -13.43 -13.54 -7.43
C LEU A 172 -12.82 -13.34 -8.82
N LEU A 173 -11.50 -13.23 -8.90
CA LEU A 173 -10.81 -12.90 -10.15
C LEU A 173 -10.05 -14.10 -10.70
N GLN A 174 -9.72 -14.04 -12.00
CA GLN A 174 -8.81 -15.00 -12.63
C GLN A 174 -7.42 -14.91 -11.99
N LEU A 175 -6.66 -16.02 -12.01
CA LEU A 175 -5.36 -16.11 -11.32
C LEU A 175 -4.41 -14.94 -11.67
N HIS A 176 -4.31 -14.55 -12.94
CA HIS A 176 -3.44 -13.45 -13.36
C HIS A 176 -3.90 -12.08 -12.80
N GLN A 177 -5.21 -11.85 -12.76
CA GLN A 177 -5.77 -10.62 -12.20
C GLN A 177 -5.62 -10.59 -10.68
N ALA A 178 -5.88 -11.71 -10.00
CA ALA A 178 -5.69 -11.87 -8.57
C ALA A 178 -4.24 -11.65 -8.16
N LEU A 179 -3.27 -12.18 -8.91
CA LEU A 179 -1.84 -11.93 -8.68
C LEU A 179 -1.48 -10.44 -8.84
N SER A 180 -2.09 -9.75 -9.81
CA SER A 180 -1.88 -8.31 -10.00
C SER A 180 -2.42 -7.50 -8.82
N VAL A 181 -3.63 -7.84 -8.33
CA VAL A 181 -4.20 -7.21 -7.12
C VAL A 181 -3.36 -7.53 -5.88
N ALA A 182 -2.87 -8.76 -5.73
CA ALA A 182 -1.97 -9.12 -4.64
C ALA A 182 -0.66 -8.30 -4.69
N ALA A 183 -0.11 -8.05 -5.89
CA ALA A 183 1.05 -7.17 -6.07
C ALA A 183 0.73 -5.71 -5.68
N LEU A 184 -0.46 -5.21 -6.02
CA LEU A 184 -0.93 -3.88 -5.59
C LEU A 184 -1.02 -3.78 -4.07
N LEU A 185 -1.58 -4.80 -3.41
CA LEU A 185 -1.69 -4.86 -1.95
C LEU A 185 -0.30 -4.95 -1.28
N ALA A 186 0.63 -5.69 -1.87
CA ALA A 186 2.02 -5.73 -1.42
C ALA A 186 2.71 -4.36 -1.58
N ALA A 187 2.43 -3.64 -2.67
CA ALA A 187 2.91 -2.26 -2.86
C ALA A 187 2.30 -1.30 -1.82
N LEU A 188 1.01 -1.40 -1.52
CA LEU A 188 0.37 -0.64 -0.44
C LEU A 188 1.04 -0.92 0.91
N ALA A 189 1.30 -2.19 1.22
CA ALA A 189 1.99 -2.61 2.43
C ALA A 189 3.40 -1.98 2.53
N ALA A 190 4.14 -1.95 1.41
CA ALA A 190 5.45 -1.30 1.34
C ALA A 190 5.35 0.22 1.56
N VAL A 191 4.33 0.89 1.00
CA VAL A 191 4.07 2.33 1.22
C VAL A 191 3.73 2.61 2.69
N MET A 192 2.86 1.80 3.30
CA MET A 192 2.53 1.92 4.73
C MET A 192 3.78 1.79 5.61
N VAL A 193 4.62 0.80 5.32
CA VAL A 193 5.91 0.62 6.00
C VAL A 193 6.78 1.86 5.79
N ALA A 194 6.96 2.33 4.56
CA ALA A 194 7.78 3.51 4.26
C ALA A 194 7.31 4.76 5.03
N LEU A 195 5.99 4.97 5.13
CA LEU A 195 5.38 6.06 5.91
C LEU A 195 5.68 5.93 7.40
N ARG A 196 5.45 4.75 8.01
CA ARG A 196 5.73 4.51 9.45
C ARG A 196 7.21 4.69 9.78
N MET A 197 8.09 4.28 8.87
CA MET A 197 9.54 4.45 9.02
C MET A 197 10.03 5.87 8.70
N LYS A 198 9.16 6.76 8.21
CA LYS A 198 9.51 8.10 7.71
C LYS A 198 10.67 8.05 6.71
N ALA A 199 10.63 7.09 5.79
CA ALA A 199 11.63 6.98 4.74
C ALA A 199 11.61 8.25 3.87
N ALA A 200 12.77 8.66 3.35
CA ALA A 200 12.92 9.89 2.58
C ALA A 200 11.96 9.96 1.37
N LEU A 201 11.69 8.81 0.74
CA LEU A 201 10.84 8.68 -0.44
C LEU A 201 9.40 8.26 -0.12
N ALA A 202 8.97 8.27 1.15
CA ALA A 202 7.65 7.77 1.52
C ALA A 202 6.50 8.59 0.91
N LEU A 203 6.56 9.92 0.96
CA LEU A 203 5.51 10.79 0.39
C LEU A 203 5.52 10.78 -1.15
N PRO A 204 6.67 10.91 -1.84
CA PRO A 204 6.71 10.71 -3.30
C PRO A 204 6.23 9.32 -3.71
N GLY A 205 6.60 8.28 -2.96
CA GLY A 205 6.17 6.90 -3.20
C GLY A 205 4.66 6.71 -3.06
N LEU A 206 4.04 7.34 -2.06
CA LEU A 206 2.59 7.37 -1.90
C LEU A 206 1.90 8.07 -3.07
N LEU A 207 2.39 9.25 -3.49
CA LEU A 207 1.81 9.98 -4.61
C LEU A 207 1.90 9.18 -5.91
N CYS A 208 3.06 8.54 -6.15
CA CYS A 208 3.26 7.65 -7.28
C CYS A 208 2.31 6.44 -7.21
N PHE A 209 2.21 5.77 -6.06
CA PHE A 209 1.28 4.67 -5.84
C PHE A 209 -0.16 5.08 -6.14
N ALA A 210 -0.62 6.21 -5.60
CA ALA A 210 -1.97 6.72 -5.83
C ALA A 210 -2.22 7.03 -7.30
N ALA A 211 -1.29 7.72 -7.98
CA ALA A 211 -1.41 8.06 -9.39
C ALA A 211 -1.46 6.82 -10.29
N VAL A 212 -0.54 5.86 -10.09
CA VAL A 212 -0.51 4.62 -10.88
C VAL A 212 -1.76 3.78 -10.63
N THR A 213 -2.21 3.69 -9.38
CA THR A 213 -3.40 2.92 -9.02
C THR A 213 -4.66 3.51 -9.66
N ALA A 214 -4.84 4.83 -9.55
CA ALA A 214 -6.03 5.52 -10.04
C ALA A 214 -6.08 5.64 -11.57
N ALA A 215 -4.94 5.89 -12.23
CA ALA A 215 -4.91 6.22 -13.65
C ALA A 215 -4.57 5.04 -14.58
N LEU A 216 -3.89 4.00 -14.08
CA LEU A 216 -3.34 2.96 -14.94
C LEU A 216 -3.74 1.54 -14.53
N PHE A 217 -3.76 1.26 -13.22
CA PHE A 217 -3.85 -0.12 -12.74
C PHE A 217 -5.20 -0.78 -13.05
N PHE A 218 -6.31 -0.16 -12.64
CA PHE A 218 -7.64 -0.76 -12.83
C PHE A 218 -8.10 -0.73 -14.30
N ASP A 219 -7.73 0.32 -15.04
CA ASP A 219 -7.96 0.39 -16.48
C ASP A 219 -7.22 -0.73 -17.23
N ALA A 220 -5.97 -1.01 -16.85
CA ALA A 220 -5.20 -2.11 -17.43
C ALA A 220 -5.75 -3.50 -17.04
N LEU A 221 -6.28 -3.64 -15.83
CA LEU A 221 -6.85 -4.91 -15.34
C LEU A 221 -8.22 -5.23 -15.98
N ARG A 222 -8.92 -4.21 -16.53
CA ARG A 222 -10.27 -4.30 -17.11
C ARG A 222 -11.29 -4.90 -16.16
N VAL A 223 -11.14 -4.64 -14.86
CA VAL A 223 -12.06 -5.10 -13.81
C VAL A 223 -12.94 -3.93 -13.37
N PRO A 224 -14.28 -4.07 -13.40
CA PRO A 224 -15.16 -3.04 -12.87
C PRO A 224 -14.97 -2.98 -11.35
N VAL A 225 -14.50 -1.84 -10.85
CA VAL A 225 -14.28 -1.64 -9.40
C VAL A 225 -15.25 -0.61 -8.83
N ASN A 226 -15.73 -0.82 -7.60
CA ASN A 226 -16.41 0.22 -6.83
C ASN A 226 -15.33 1.16 -6.24
N PRO A 227 -15.26 2.45 -6.68
CA PRO A 227 -14.23 3.37 -6.23
C PRO A 227 -14.39 3.79 -4.76
N CYS A 228 -15.61 3.84 -4.23
CA CYS A 228 -15.88 4.21 -2.84
C CYS A 228 -15.37 3.12 -1.87
N ALA A 229 -15.61 1.85 -2.18
CA ALA A 229 -15.08 0.72 -1.40
C ALA A 229 -13.55 0.67 -1.45
N LEU A 230 -12.95 0.86 -2.63
CA LEU A 230 -11.51 0.92 -2.80
C LEU A 230 -10.88 2.09 -2.03
N ALA A 231 -11.45 3.29 -2.17
CA ALA A 231 -11.01 4.47 -1.44
C ALA A 231 -11.14 4.30 0.07
N CYS A 232 -12.24 3.66 0.52
CA CYS A 232 -12.45 3.31 1.93
C CYS A 232 -11.34 2.40 2.45
N PHE A 233 -11.05 1.31 1.75
CA PHE A 233 -10.00 0.36 2.11
C PHE A 233 -8.62 1.05 2.21
N PHE A 234 -8.21 1.77 1.16
CA PHE A 234 -6.91 2.46 1.17
C PHE A 234 -6.84 3.55 2.25
N SER A 235 -7.90 4.34 2.42
CA SER A 235 -7.89 5.44 3.38
C SER A 235 -7.86 4.95 4.82
N GLN A 236 -8.58 3.86 5.15
CA GLN A 236 -8.55 3.27 6.49
C GLN A 236 -7.16 2.76 6.86
N LEU A 237 -6.48 2.11 5.92
CA LEU A 237 -5.12 1.59 6.11
C LEU A 237 -4.05 2.69 6.14
N LEU A 238 -4.16 3.70 5.28
CA LEU A 238 -3.16 4.77 5.17
C LEU A 238 -3.31 5.87 6.22
N CYS A 239 -4.50 6.06 6.79
CA CYS A 239 -4.79 7.17 7.72
C CYS A 239 -3.77 7.26 8.87
N ASP A 240 -3.56 6.15 9.61
CA ASP A 240 -2.64 6.15 10.75
C ASP A 240 -1.17 6.35 10.33
N PRO A 241 -0.62 5.58 9.36
CA PRO A 241 0.73 5.82 8.84
C PRO A 241 0.97 7.25 8.37
N LEU A 242 0.01 7.87 7.68
CA LEU A 242 0.12 9.24 7.18
C LEU A 242 0.18 10.26 8.31
N LEU A 243 -0.73 10.17 9.27
CA LEU A 243 -0.73 11.04 10.43
C LEU A 243 0.54 10.84 11.26
N ASP A 244 1.06 9.62 11.36
CA ASP A 244 2.29 9.32 12.11
C ASP A 244 3.55 9.93 11.50
N VAL A 245 3.59 10.23 10.19
CA VAL A 245 4.67 11.04 9.59
C VAL A 245 4.76 12.42 10.29
N TYR A 246 3.61 12.99 10.65
CA TYR A 246 3.49 14.31 11.25
C TYR A 246 3.34 14.34 12.78
N PHE A 247 2.79 13.31 13.43
CA PHE A 247 2.59 13.36 14.89
C PHE A 247 3.56 12.49 15.68
N SER A 248 4.08 11.41 15.08
CA SER A 248 4.93 10.49 15.81
C SER A 248 6.27 11.13 16.18
N GLY A 249 6.59 11.15 17.48
CA GLY A 249 7.87 11.60 18.04
C GLY A 249 8.98 10.55 18.04
N LEU A 250 8.68 9.30 17.66
CA LEU A 250 9.67 8.21 17.69
C LEU A 250 10.92 8.54 16.87
N SER A 251 12.09 8.27 17.45
CA SER A 251 13.39 8.37 16.80
C SER A 251 13.53 7.35 15.66
N VAL A 252 14.51 7.56 14.78
CA VAL A 252 14.77 6.64 13.66
C VAL A 252 15.11 5.24 14.18
N THR A 253 15.94 5.13 15.22
CA THR A 253 16.34 3.86 15.81
C THR A 253 15.18 3.11 16.46
N GLU A 254 14.26 3.81 17.11
CA GLU A 254 13.06 3.19 17.71
C GLU A 254 12.12 2.64 16.64
N ARG A 255 11.87 3.40 15.55
CA ARG A 255 11.02 2.92 14.45
C ARG A 255 11.57 1.64 13.83
N TRP A 256 12.87 1.63 13.58
CA TRP A 256 13.58 0.50 12.98
C TRP A 256 13.91 -0.61 13.98
N GLN A 257 13.54 -0.46 15.26
CA GLN A 257 13.84 -1.44 16.31
C GLN A 257 13.43 -2.87 15.96
N PRO A 258 12.24 -3.17 15.38
CA PRO A 258 11.87 -4.54 15.04
C PRO A 258 12.86 -5.20 14.08
N PHE A 259 13.43 -4.40 13.17
CA PHE A 259 14.46 -4.84 12.23
C PHE A 259 15.84 -4.94 12.88
N LEU A 260 16.19 -3.94 13.69
CA LEU A 260 17.46 -3.84 14.39
C LEU A 260 17.63 -4.89 15.50
N VAL A 261 16.56 -5.56 15.92
CA VAL A 261 16.61 -6.69 16.87
C VAL A 261 16.56 -8.04 16.13
N TRP A 262 16.24 -8.05 14.84
CA TRP A 262 16.11 -9.30 14.08
C TRP A 262 17.46 -10.00 13.93
N ARG A 263 17.45 -11.34 14.02
CA ARG A 263 18.65 -12.18 13.88
C ARG A 263 19.30 -12.01 12.50
N GLY A 264 20.62 -12.21 12.43
CA GLY A 264 21.43 -12.01 11.22
C GLY A 264 20.90 -12.73 9.98
N LEU A 265 20.46 -13.98 10.11
CA LEU A 265 19.95 -14.77 8.99
C LEU A 265 18.68 -14.16 8.38
N TRP A 266 17.73 -13.75 9.23
CA TRP A 266 16.46 -13.21 8.74
C TRP A 266 16.61 -11.86 8.05
N ARG A 267 17.57 -11.03 8.47
CA ARG A 267 17.92 -9.80 7.74
C ARG A 267 18.57 -10.09 6.39
N ARG A 268 19.32 -11.19 6.25
CA ARG A 268 19.83 -11.60 4.94
C ARG A 268 18.69 -12.09 4.05
N LEU A 269 17.73 -12.82 4.61
CA LEU A 269 16.53 -13.24 3.88
C LEU A 269 15.66 -12.05 3.42
N SER A 270 15.71 -10.88 4.09
CA SER A 270 15.01 -9.69 3.60
C SER A 270 15.53 -9.14 2.26
N LEU A 271 16.67 -9.62 1.76
CA LEU A 271 17.14 -9.31 0.41
C LEU A 271 16.46 -10.14 -0.68
N LEU A 272 15.90 -11.30 -0.33
CA LEU A 272 15.28 -12.18 -1.32
C LEU A 272 14.06 -11.52 -2.00
N PRO A 273 13.12 -10.86 -1.28
CA PRO A 273 12.03 -10.13 -1.92
C PRO A 273 12.51 -9.01 -2.85
N LEU A 274 13.58 -8.29 -2.47
CA LEU A 274 14.17 -7.24 -3.30
C LEU A 274 14.71 -7.83 -4.61
N LEU A 275 15.51 -8.89 -4.52
CA LEU A 275 16.06 -9.58 -5.69
C LEU A 275 14.97 -10.15 -6.59
N LEU A 276 13.88 -10.66 -6.01
CA LEU A 276 12.73 -11.15 -6.77
C LEU A 276 12.05 -10.01 -7.56
N VAL A 277 11.87 -8.84 -6.94
CA VAL A 277 11.32 -7.65 -7.62
C VAL A 277 12.24 -7.19 -8.75
N GLU A 278 13.55 -7.14 -8.51
CA GLU A 278 14.54 -6.78 -9.52
C GLU A 278 14.56 -7.78 -10.70
N ALA A 279 14.55 -9.09 -10.40
CA ALA A 279 14.51 -10.13 -11.43
C ALA A 279 13.22 -10.10 -12.25
N THR A 280 12.08 -9.92 -11.60
CA THR A 280 10.78 -9.80 -12.29
C THR A 280 10.73 -8.55 -13.17
N PHE A 281 11.28 -7.42 -12.72
CA PHE A 281 11.38 -6.20 -13.52
C PHE A 281 12.19 -6.44 -14.81
N VAL A 282 13.38 -7.03 -14.70
CA VAL A 282 14.23 -7.33 -15.88
C VAL A 282 13.56 -8.34 -16.80
N ALA A 283 12.95 -9.39 -16.25
CA ALA A 283 12.26 -10.41 -17.04
C ALA A 283 11.07 -9.83 -17.81
N LEU A 284 10.33 -8.90 -17.20
CA LEU A 284 9.24 -8.20 -17.87
C LEU A 284 9.76 -7.21 -18.92
N ALA A 285 10.81 -6.45 -18.59
CA ALA A 285 11.42 -5.50 -19.52
C ALA A 285 12.01 -6.20 -20.75
N SER A 286 12.67 -7.35 -20.58
CA SER A 286 13.24 -8.13 -21.68
C SER A 286 12.19 -8.78 -22.57
N ARG A 287 11.11 -9.33 -21.99
CA ARG A 287 9.96 -9.82 -22.76
C ARG A 287 9.34 -8.71 -23.61
N ARG A 288 9.19 -7.51 -23.05
CA ARG A 288 8.67 -6.36 -23.79
C ARG A 288 9.55 -5.95 -24.97
N LEU A 289 10.86 -6.15 -24.88
CA LEU A 289 11.75 -5.90 -26.01
C LEU A 289 11.66 -7.00 -27.09
N ALA A 290 11.48 -8.25 -26.70
CA ALA A 290 11.39 -9.39 -27.63
C ALA A 290 10.18 -9.29 -28.57
N ASP A 291 9.11 -8.61 -28.17
CA ASP A 291 7.90 -8.43 -28.99
C ASP A 291 8.06 -7.33 -30.07
N VAL A 292 9.18 -6.60 -30.11
CA VAL A 292 9.33 -5.38 -30.92
C VAL A 292 10.13 -5.68 -32.19
N GLY A 293 9.44 -5.68 -33.34
CA GLY A 293 10.00 -5.95 -34.66
C GLY A 293 11.03 -4.94 -35.23
N ARG A 294 11.49 -3.94 -34.45
CA ARG A 294 12.43 -2.88 -34.87
C ARG A 294 13.78 -3.00 -34.13
N TRP A 295 14.49 -4.09 -34.45
CA TRP A 295 15.62 -4.62 -33.67
C TRP A 295 16.90 -3.77 -33.71
N TYR A 296 17.17 -3.06 -34.80
CA TYR A 296 18.52 -2.53 -35.06
C TYR A 296 18.97 -1.33 -34.21
N VAL A 297 18.04 -0.49 -33.71
CA VAL A 297 18.38 0.71 -32.90
C VAL A 297 17.88 0.59 -31.46
N ALA A 298 16.72 -0.04 -31.25
CA ALA A 298 16.13 -0.19 -29.92
C ALA A 298 16.89 -1.19 -29.04
N VAL A 299 17.39 -2.29 -29.62
CA VAL A 299 18.11 -3.34 -28.89
C VAL A 299 19.45 -2.87 -28.30
N PRO A 300 20.36 -2.20 -29.06
CA PRO A 300 21.63 -1.76 -28.49
C PRO A 300 21.45 -0.67 -27.41
N GLY A 301 20.50 0.26 -27.60
CA GLY A 301 20.17 1.28 -26.59
C GLY A 301 19.61 0.66 -25.31
N PHE A 302 18.65 -0.27 -25.43
CA PHE A 302 18.13 -1.01 -24.29
C PHE A 302 19.22 -1.83 -23.60
N ALA A 303 20.07 -2.53 -24.35
CA ALA A 303 21.15 -3.34 -23.80
C ALA A 303 22.13 -2.50 -22.99
N ALA A 304 22.55 -1.33 -23.50
CA ALA A 304 23.41 -0.41 -22.77
C ALA A 304 22.76 0.08 -21.47
N CYS A 305 21.50 0.51 -21.52
CA CYS A 305 20.77 0.96 -20.33
C CYS A 305 20.52 -0.18 -19.32
N ALA A 306 20.20 -1.38 -19.79
CA ALA A 306 20.03 -2.56 -18.96
C ALA A 306 21.34 -3.00 -18.28
N LEU A 307 22.49 -2.89 -18.97
CA LEU A 307 23.80 -3.15 -18.38
C LEU A 307 24.14 -2.15 -17.26
N VAL A 308 23.93 -0.85 -17.51
CA VAL A 308 24.11 0.19 -16.48
C VAL A 308 23.16 -0.05 -15.31
N TRP A 309 21.90 -0.40 -15.59
CA TRP A 309 20.92 -0.76 -14.58
C TRP A 309 21.40 -1.96 -13.73
N CYS A 310 21.82 -3.06 -14.36
CA CYS A 310 22.32 -4.26 -13.69
C CYS A 310 23.54 -3.93 -12.81
N ALA A 311 24.49 -3.14 -13.32
CA ALA A 311 25.65 -2.73 -12.55
C ALA A 311 25.27 -1.90 -11.32
N CYS A 312 24.36 -0.93 -11.47
CA CYS A 312 23.90 -0.10 -10.36
C CYS A 312 23.16 -0.92 -9.30
N HIS A 313 22.27 -1.83 -9.72
CA HIS A 313 21.51 -2.70 -8.81
C HIS A 313 22.40 -3.73 -8.12
N LEU A 314 23.40 -4.28 -8.82
CA LEU A 314 24.39 -5.17 -8.20
C LEU A 314 25.18 -4.46 -7.10
N VAL A 315 25.67 -3.24 -7.38
CA VAL A 315 26.35 -2.41 -6.38
C VAL A 315 25.43 -2.10 -5.20
N PHE A 316 24.16 -1.81 -5.45
CA PHE A 316 23.17 -1.60 -4.40
C PHE A 316 22.97 -2.84 -3.53
N VAL A 317 22.74 -4.02 -4.12
CA VAL A 317 22.59 -5.28 -3.38
C VAL A 317 23.83 -5.58 -2.53
N VAL A 318 25.03 -5.40 -3.09
CA VAL A 318 26.29 -5.56 -2.36
C VAL A 318 26.39 -4.56 -1.20
N ALA A 319 25.98 -3.31 -1.40
CA ALA A 319 25.97 -2.31 -0.35
C ALA A 319 24.98 -2.68 0.78
N VAL A 320 23.76 -3.13 0.47
CA VAL A 320 22.79 -3.56 1.49
C VAL A 320 23.27 -4.83 2.21
N TRP A 321 23.90 -5.77 1.50
CA TRP A 321 24.53 -6.94 2.11
C TRP A 321 25.64 -6.55 3.09
N GLY A 322 26.52 -5.62 2.68
CA GLY A 322 27.57 -5.05 3.52
C GLY A 322 27.00 -4.37 4.76
N PHE A 323 25.93 -3.58 4.60
CA PHE A 323 25.20 -2.95 5.70
C PHE A 323 24.68 -3.98 6.71
N HIS A 324 24.03 -5.05 6.24
CA HIS A 324 23.51 -6.10 7.13
C HIS A 324 24.60 -6.83 7.90
N THR A 325 25.77 -7.02 7.28
CA THR A 325 26.94 -7.63 7.91
C THR A 325 27.49 -6.71 9.00
N LYS A 326 27.69 -5.42 8.72
CA LYS A 326 28.14 -4.43 9.69
C LYS A 326 27.15 -4.24 10.85
N LEU A 327 25.86 -4.25 10.56
CA LEU A 327 24.83 -4.22 11.60
C LEU A 327 24.89 -5.47 12.50
N GLY A 328 25.18 -6.64 11.91
CA GLY A 328 25.36 -7.89 12.67
C GLY A 328 26.55 -7.83 13.63
N GLU A 329 27.68 -7.27 13.19
CA GLU A 329 28.83 -7.01 14.06
C GLU A 329 28.45 -6.10 15.24
N CYS A 330 27.69 -5.03 14.98
CA CYS A 330 27.25 -4.09 16.02
C CYS A 330 26.35 -4.77 17.06
N GLN A 331 25.40 -5.60 16.61
CA GLN A 331 24.54 -6.38 17.52
C GLN A 331 25.34 -7.37 18.35
N GLY A 332 26.28 -8.09 17.75
CA GLY A 332 27.15 -9.05 18.45
C GLY A 332 27.94 -8.38 19.56
N LEU A 333 28.50 -7.20 19.30
CA LEU A 333 29.20 -6.40 20.30
C LEU A 333 28.27 -5.91 21.42
N CYS A 334 27.05 -5.47 21.09
CA CYS A 334 26.08 -5.02 22.09
C CYS A 334 25.63 -6.16 23.01
N LEU A 335 25.40 -7.35 22.44
CA LEU A 335 25.06 -8.56 23.19
C LEU A 335 26.21 -8.98 24.11
N ALA A 336 27.45 -8.96 23.61
CA ALA A 336 28.63 -9.29 24.40
C ALA A 336 28.85 -8.31 25.57
N GLN A 337 28.45 -7.04 25.40
CA GLN A 337 28.54 -6.00 26.43
C GLN A 337 27.34 -5.95 27.39
N GLY A 338 26.32 -6.79 27.18
CA GLY A 338 25.07 -6.73 27.96
C GLY A 338 24.30 -5.40 27.82
N SER A 339 24.70 -4.56 26.87
CA SER A 339 24.10 -3.25 26.67
C SER A 339 22.81 -3.41 25.86
N GLY A 340 21.68 -2.98 26.42
CA GLY A 340 20.37 -3.04 25.75
C GLY A 340 20.28 -2.13 24.51
N VAL A 341 19.06 -1.81 24.09
CA VAL A 341 18.78 -1.04 22.86
C VAL A 341 19.51 0.32 22.81
N GLY A 342 19.71 0.97 23.95
CA GLY A 342 20.48 2.23 24.04
C GLY A 342 21.97 2.08 23.72
N GLY A 343 22.56 0.90 23.96
CA GLY A 343 23.94 0.58 23.60
C GLY A 343 24.13 0.44 22.09
N LEU A 344 23.15 -0.14 21.40
CA LEU A 344 23.21 -0.36 19.95
C LEU A 344 23.32 0.94 19.16
N ALA A 345 22.58 1.98 19.53
CA ALA A 345 22.68 3.28 18.88
C ALA A 345 24.09 3.89 19.01
N LYS A 346 24.72 3.75 20.19
CA LYS A 346 26.07 4.25 20.46
C LYS A 346 27.13 3.46 19.66
N VAL A 347 27.00 2.13 19.60
CA VAL A 347 27.91 1.27 18.82
C VAL A 347 27.76 1.50 17.31
N MET A 348 26.53 1.68 16.82
CA MET A 348 26.31 2.04 15.41
C MET A 348 26.92 3.39 15.05
N ALA A 349 26.84 4.37 15.96
CA ALA A 349 27.47 5.67 15.77
C ALA A 349 29.01 5.57 15.72
N SER A 350 29.62 4.82 16.65
CA SER A 350 31.09 4.66 16.69
C SER A 350 31.65 3.85 15.51
N LYS A 351 30.87 2.92 14.95
CA LYS A 351 31.23 2.15 13.74
C LYS A 351 30.96 2.89 12.42
N GLY A 352 30.51 4.15 12.49
CA GLY A 352 30.33 4.98 11.30
C GLY A 352 29.12 4.61 10.43
N MET A 353 28.12 3.90 10.98
CA MET A 353 26.92 3.46 10.24
C MET A 353 26.16 4.64 9.59
N ARG A 354 26.25 5.84 10.18
CA ARG A 354 25.65 7.06 9.61
C ARG A 354 26.22 7.41 8.23
N HIS A 355 27.55 7.35 8.07
CA HIS A 355 28.18 7.65 6.78
C HIS A 355 27.78 6.61 5.73
N PHE A 356 27.70 5.33 6.13
CA PHE A 356 27.21 4.27 5.27
C PHE A 356 25.78 4.53 4.77
N CYS A 357 24.88 4.98 5.65
CA CYS A 357 23.51 5.33 5.28
C CYS A 357 23.44 6.49 4.29
N LEU A 358 24.27 7.54 4.45
CA LEU A 358 24.31 8.67 3.52
C LEU A 358 24.79 8.27 2.12
N ILE A 359 25.77 7.36 2.04
CA ILE A 359 26.22 6.81 0.75
C ILE A 359 25.10 5.95 0.13
N SER A 360 24.46 5.12 0.95
CA SER A 360 23.35 4.25 0.51
C SER A 360 22.16 5.05 0.00
N GLU A 361 21.85 6.20 0.60
CA GLU A 361 20.81 7.12 0.12
C GLU A 361 21.06 7.56 -1.33
N ARG A 362 22.30 7.93 -1.67
CA ARG A 362 22.67 8.29 -3.05
C ARG A 362 22.58 7.10 -4.00
N LEU A 363 22.95 5.89 -3.56
CA LEU A 363 22.81 4.67 -4.35
C LEU A 363 21.35 4.31 -4.62
N VAL A 364 20.45 4.52 -3.65
CA VAL A 364 19.00 4.33 -3.84
C VAL A 364 18.47 5.31 -4.89
N LEU A 365 18.87 6.58 -4.85
CA LEU A 365 18.47 7.55 -5.87
C LEU A 365 18.99 7.15 -7.26
N LEU A 366 20.24 6.71 -7.35
CA LEU A 366 20.83 6.25 -8.62
C LEU A 366 20.09 5.03 -9.19
N THR A 367 19.79 4.02 -8.37
CA THR A 367 19.05 2.81 -8.80
C THR A 367 17.62 3.12 -9.22
N LEU A 368 16.95 4.06 -8.54
CA LEU A 368 15.63 4.53 -8.98
C LEU A 368 15.69 5.27 -10.31
N LEU A 369 16.70 6.11 -10.53
CA LEU A 369 16.90 6.82 -11.79
C LEU A 369 17.18 5.85 -12.95
N THR A 370 18.05 4.86 -12.75
CA THR A 370 18.31 3.85 -13.80
C THR A 370 17.07 2.99 -14.06
N THR A 371 16.29 2.64 -13.03
CA THR A 371 15.03 1.90 -13.19
C THR A 371 14.01 2.71 -13.99
N ALA A 372 13.87 4.00 -13.67
CA ALA A 372 13.00 4.91 -14.41
C ALA A 372 13.45 5.06 -15.88
N ALA A 373 14.76 5.13 -16.14
CA ALA A 373 15.29 5.19 -17.50
C ALA A 373 14.97 3.93 -18.31
N VAL A 374 15.17 2.74 -17.75
CA VAL A 374 14.82 1.48 -18.42
C VAL A 374 13.31 1.38 -18.65
N ALA A 375 12.49 1.74 -17.66
CA ALA A 375 11.04 1.74 -17.78
C ALA A 375 10.54 2.73 -18.86
N ALA A 376 11.12 3.93 -18.92
CA ALA A 376 10.80 4.93 -19.93
C ALA A 376 11.14 4.46 -21.35
N LEU A 377 12.29 3.79 -21.53
CA LEU A 377 12.67 3.18 -22.80
C LEU A 377 11.67 2.10 -23.23
N CYS A 378 11.28 1.20 -22.31
CA CYS A 378 10.23 0.20 -22.59
C CYS A 378 8.90 0.85 -23.00
N TRP A 379 8.55 2.00 -22.40
CA TRP A 379 7.32 2.72 -22.72
C TRP A 379 7.37 3.42 -24.07
N GLN A 380 8.47 4.10 -24.40
CA GLN A 380 8.63 4.79 -25.69
C GLN A 380 8.57 3.83 -26.88
N VAL A 381 9.14 2.64 -26.72
CA VAL A 381 9.09 1.59 -27.75
C VAL A 381 7.64 1.16 -28.03
N ARG A 382 6.77 1.13 -27.02
CA ARG A 382 5.34 0.86 -27.20
C ARG A 382 4.64 1.97 -27.99
N ALA A 383 4.86 3.23 -27.63
CA ALA A 383 4.21 4.37 -28.28
C ALA A 383 4.58 4.46 -29.78
N THR A 384 5.85 4.23 -30.10
CA THR A 384 6.34 4.21 -31.49
C THR A 384 5.88 2.98 -32.29
N CYS A 385 5.66 1.84 -31.64
CA CYS A 385 5.03 0.69 -32.28
C CYS A 385 3.54 0.92 -32.56
N ALA A 386 2.77 1.44 -31.59
CA ALA A 386 1.35 1.73 -31.78
C ALA A 386 1.10 2.74 -32.92
N LEU A 387 1.88 3.82 -32.97
CA LEU A 387 1.85 4.80 -34.08
C LEU A 387 2.22 4.18 -35.44
N CYS A 388 3.10 3.18 -35.48
CA CYS A 388 3.47 2.51 -36.73
C CYS A 388 2.46 1.45 -37.19
N GLU A 389 1.74 0.84 -36.25
CA GLU A 389 0.66 -0.11 -36.56
C GLU A 389 -0.57 0.62 -37.09
N GLU A 390 -0.90 1.78 -36.50
CA GLU A 390 -1.97 2.66 -36.96
C GLU A 390 -1.67 3.25 -38.35
N THR A 391 -0.42 3.66 -38.62
CA THR A 391 -0.02 4.10 -39.98
C THR A 391 0.04 2.95 -40.99
N ARG A 392 0.33 1.71 -40.59
CA ARG A 392 0.19 0.53 -41.46
C ARG A 392 -1.26 0.20 -41.79
N HIS A 393 -2.18 0.34 -40.83
CA HIS A 393 -3.59 0.09 -41.06
C HIS A 393 -4.19 1.13 -42.03
N VAL A 394 -3.81 2.40 -41.88
CA VAL A 394 -4.21 3.48 -42.79
C VAL A 394 -3.62 3.28 -44.19
N THR A 395 -2.33 2.95 -44.30
CA THR A 395 -1.70 2.70 -45.62
C THR A 395 -2.17 1.40 -46.29
N GLY A 396 -2.55 0.39 -45.51
CA GLY A 396 -3.17 -0.84 -46.01
C GLY A 396 -4.58 -0.63 -46.57
N LEU A 397 -5.39 0.21 -45.92
CA LEU A 397 -6.71 0.64 -46.42
C LEU A 397 -6.59 1.47 -47.71
N VAL A 398 -5.67 2.44 -47.77
CA VAL A 398 -5.42 3.23 -48.98
C VAL A 398 -4.94 2.37 -50.16
N LYS A 399 -4.17 1.31 -49.90
CA LYS A 399 -3.71 0.39 -50.94
C LYS A 399 -4.81 -0.58 -51.41
N GLY A 400 -5.73 -0.95 -50.51
CA GLY A 400 -6.93 -1.75 -50.85
C GLY A 400 -7.94 -0.98 -51.69
N GLU A 401 -8.17 0.31 -51.38
CA GLU A 401 -9.06 1.18 -52.16
C GLU A 401 -8.50 1.49 -53.56
N ASN A 402 -7.19 1.74 -53.66
CA ASN A 402 -6.54 1.97 -54.97
C ASN A 402 -6.49 0.71 -55.84
N MET A 403 -6.45 -0.49 -55.26
CA MET A 403 -6.46 -1.74 -56.03
C MET A 403 -7.88 -2.08 -56.55
N GLN A 404 -8.94 -1.76 -55.78
CA GLN A 404 -10.32 -1.88 -56.26
C GLN A 404 -10.71 -0.84 -57.31
N GLN A 405 -10.02 0.30 -57.37
CA GLN A 405 -10.24 1.31 -58.41
C GLN A 405 -9.54 0.96 -59.74
N ILE A 406 -8.46 0.18 -59.70
CA ILE A 406 -7.74 -0.28 -60.90
C ILE A 406 -8.40 -1.52 -61.53
N GLU A 407 -9.09 -2.37 -60.76
CA GLU A 407 -9.89 -3.49 -61.29
C GLU A 407 -11.23 -3.08 -61.92
N LYS A 408 -11.61 -1.79 -61.83
CA LYS A 408 -12.87 -1.24 -62.37
C LYS A 408 -12.69 -0.31 -63.58
N GLN A 409 -11.47 -0.18 -64.10
CA GLN A 409 -11.16 0.42 -65.40
C GLN A 409 -10.65 -0.66 -66.34
#